data_AF-A0A4S3ZNH7-F1
#
_entry.id   AF-A0A4S3ZNH7-F1
#
_cell.length_a   1.000
_cell.length_b   1.000
_cell.length_c   1.000
_cell.angle_alpha   90.00
_cell.angle_beta   90.00
_cell.angle_gamma   90.00
#
_symmetry.space_group_name_H-M   'P 1'
#
loop_
_entity.id
_entity.type
_entity.pdbx_description
1 polymer ?
#
loop_
_entity_poly.entity_id
_entity_poly.type
_entity_poly.pdbx_seq_one_letter_code
_entity_poly.pdbx_strand_id
1 'polypeptide(L)'
;MTALTASAHRPQTSPFQSALASFAIIGGLVLNLFLCFVNTRIMPVSDTHVMLGEMTMLGSAFLLAADRRIGVYVTLTVFITYMLMIFALRGELDLKALRDVFIPIGFYFMGRKLGDVRLADRLVVASALIVLFFGLYEYLALESYLDYFNVLGYYIARGTVSLQDSFGQTRGLFISGIRPEPRTLLPFLGAHRVSSVFLEPVSAGNFGVIIYAWALFRPGMPWRFLVIALAAIGIVLADARFGFFTCIVITALLPVYRFVPKTVWLVLPFILLAGIAAYGMMIGAAGGPNDASGRLKVTAAILNHLDFQVVLGSKATDIFTADSGISYTLTNFGLFGFIGLWTAFVLSPMFDAKAWVFRGMMIVYLVLLMLISNSFYSIKTAALMWFLIGTSDVAAWAALAKSRIYPAPDRSRTKPKNP
;
A
#
# COMPACT_ATOMS: atom_id res chain seq x y z
N MET A 1 -1.57 -12.06 -46.81
CA MET A 1 -2.99 -12.37 -46.53
C MET A 1 -2.99 -13.46 -45.48
N THR A 2 -3.26 -13.22 -44.20
CA THR A 2 -4.43 -12.59 -43.58
C THR A 2 -3.99 -11.84 -42.32
N ALA A 3 -4.11 -10.50 -42.35
CA ALA A 3 -3.97 -9.67 -41.17
C ALA A 3 -5.23 -9.84 -40.31
N LEU A 4 -5.17 -10.72 -39.31
CA LEU A 4 -6.12 -10.71 -38.20
C LEU A 4 -5.92 -9.39 -37.45
N THR A 5 -6.74 -8.42 -37.80
CA THR A 5 -7.01 -7.24 -37.00
C THR A 5 -7.60 -7.70 -35.68
N ALA A 6 -6.72 -8.01 -34.72
CA ALA A 6 -7.09 -8.11 -33.32
C ALA A 6 -7.65 -6.75 -32.91
N SER A 7 -8.96 -6.57 -33.07
CA SER A 7 -9.68 -5.46 -32.46
C SER A 7 -9.29 -5.51 -31.00
N ALA A 8 -8.64 -4.46 -30.51
CA ALA A 8 -8.29 -4.32 -29.11
C ALA A 8 -9.60 -4.29 -28.33
N HIS A 9 -10.09 -5.47 -27.96
CA HIS A 9 -11.26 -5.64 -27.12
C HIS A 9 -10.83 -5.11 -25.75
N ARG A 10 -11.01 -3.80 -25.54
CA ARG A 10 -10.84 -3.18 -24.24
C ARG A 10 -11.83 -3.90 -23.34
N PRO A 11 -11.41 -4.61 -22.28
CA PRO A 11 -12.36 -5.16 -21.33
C PRO A 11 -13.15 -3.97 -20.77
N GLN A 12 -14.39 -3.81 -21.21
CA GLN A 12 -15.29 -2.85 -20.61
C GLN A 12 -15.81 -3.52 -19.35
N THR A 13 -15.35 -3.02 -18.20
CA THR A 13 -15.86 -3.49 -16.92
C THR A 13 -17.33 -3.13 -16.82
N SER A 14 -18.15 -4.07 -16.36
CA SER A 14 -19.57 -3.77 -16.13
C SER A 14 -19.71 -2.69 -15.03
N PRO A 15 -20.78 -1.89 -15.06
CA PRO A 15 -21.04 -0.89 -14.01
C PRO A 15 -21.03 -1.49 -12.60
N PHE A 16 -21.58 -2.70 -12.45
CA PHE A 16 -21.58 -3.44 -11.18
C PHE A 16 -20.17 -3.79 -10.71
N GLN A 17 -19.30 -4.31 -11.59
CA GLN A 17 -17.92 -4.62 -11.25
C GLN A 17 -17.12 -3.36 -10.87
N SER A 18 -17.32 -2.26 -11.61
CA SER A 18 -16.73 -0.97 -11.28
C SER A 18 -17.18 -0.47 -9.90
N ALA A 19 -18.48 -0.58 -9.58
CA ALA A 19 -19.03 -0.18 -8.29
C ALA A 19 -18.47 -1.04 -7.15
N LEU A 20 -18.42 -2.36 -7.31
CA LEU A 20 -17.91 -3.27 -6.29
C LEU A 20 -16.40 -3.08 -6.04
N ALA A 21 -15.62 -2.84 -7.10
CA ALA A 21 -14.19 -2.50 -6.96
C ALA A 21 -13.99 -1.15 -6.25
N SER A 22 -14.84 -0.16 -6.57
CA SER A 22 -14.83 1.15 -5.91
C SER A 22 -15.19 1.02 -4.44
N PHE A 23 -16.20 0.21 -4.10
CA PHE A 23 -16.56 -0.11 -2.72
C PHE A 23 -15.40 -0.76 -1.97
N ALA A 24 -14.74 -1.78 -2.55
CA ALA A 24 -13.63 -2.47 -1.90
C ALA A 24 -12.43 -1.53 -1.62
N ILE A 25 -12.07 -0.68 -2.60
CA ILE A 25 -10.89 0.18 -2.52
C ILE A 25 -11.15 1.44 -1.70
N ILE A 26 -12.22 2.19 -2.02
CA ILE A 26 -12.56 3.41 -1.29
C ILE A 26 -13.07 3.06 0.11
N GLY A 27 -13.86 1.99 0.25
CA GLY A 27 -14.28 1.48 1.56
C GLY A 27 -13.09 1.09 2.42
N GLY A 28 -12.09 0.38 1.88
CA GLY A 28 -10.86 0.07 2.61
C GLY A 28 -10.07 1.32 3.03
N LEU A 29 -10.05 2.35 2.17
CA LEU A 29 -9.41 3.64 2.46
C LEU A 29 -10.09 4.39 3.63
N VAL A 30 -11.42 4.47 3.63
CA VAL A 30 -12.18 5.27 4.62
C VAL A 30 -12.66 4.49 5.84
N LEU A 31 -12.48 3.16 5.87
CA LEU A 31 -13.00 2.29 6.93
C LEU A 31 -12.64 2.78 8.33
N ASN A 32 -11.36 3.08 8.57
CA ASN A 32 -10.89 3.50 9.89
C ASN A 32 -11.50 4.84 10.30
N LEU A 33 -11.58 5.81 9.38
CA LEU A 33 -12.24 7.09 9.63
C LEU A 33 -13.72 6.90 9.98
N PHE A 34 -14.44 6.08 9.22
CA PHE A 34 -15.84 5.79 9.47
C PHE A 34 -16.03 5.13 10.84
N LEU A 35 -15.23 4.12 11.18
CA LEU A 35 -15.30 3.47 12.48
C LEU A 35 -14.89 4.39 13.63
N CYS A 36 -13.95 5.31 13.41
CA CYS A 36 -13.60 6.33 14.40
C CYS A 36 -14.77 7.29 14.66
N PHE A 37 -15.51 7.69 13.62
CA PHE A 37 -16.74 8.46 13.78
C PHE A 37 -17.80 7.70 14.56
N VAL A 38 -18.06 6.42 14.21
CA VAL A 38 -19.00 5.56 14.93
C VAL A 38 -18.59 5.44 16.41
N ASN A 39 -17.30 5.23 16.68
CA ASN A 39 -16.75 5.18 18.04
C ASN A 39 -16.97 6.47 18.83
N THR A 40 -16.86 7.61 18.15
CA THR A 40 -16.94 8.93 18.80
C THR A 40 -18.39 9.36 19.04
N ARG A 41 -19.32 9.03 18.14
CA ARG A 41 -20.67 9.64 18.12
C ARG A 41 -21.82 8.65 18.35
N ILE A 42 -21.61 7.36 18.16
CA ILE A 42 -22.70 6.38 18.07
C ILE A 42 -22.53 5.28 19.12
N MET A 43 -21.46 4.49 19.03
CA MET A 43 -21.24 3.33 19.89
C MET A 43 -19.76 2.96 19.98
N PRO A 44 -19.30 2.38 21.10
CA PRO A 44 -17.93 1.87 21.21
C PRO A 44 -17.61 0.84 20.12
N VAL A 45 -16.46 1.03 19.46
CA VAL A 45 -15.97 0.13 18.40
C VAL A 45 -14.86 -0.75 18.94
N SER A 46 -15.01 -2.07 18.74
CA SER A 46 -13.98 -3.08 19.02
C SER A 46 -13.20 -3.49 17.76
N ASP A 47 -12.08 -4.19 17.94
CA ASP A 47 -11.29 -4.71 16.82
C ASP A 47 -12.06 -5.69 15.91
N THR A 48 -13.09 -6.38 16.44
CA THR A 48 -13.99 -7.23 15.66
C THR A 48 -14.71 -6.45 14.55
N HIS A 49 -15.14 -5.22 14.81
CA HIS A 49 -15.81 -4.39 13.80
C HIS A 49 -14.86 -4.01 12.67
N VAL A 50 -13.59 -3.73 13.02
CA VAL A 50 -12.54 -3.44 12.04
C VAL A 50 -12.31 -4.67 11.17
N MET A 51 -12.13 -5.84 11.79
CA MET A 51 -11.94 -7.09 11.08
C MET A 51 -13.12 -7.41 10.15
N LEU A 52 -14.36 -7.26 10.61
CA LEU A 52 -15.55 -7.46 9.79
C LEU A 52 -15.59 -6.50 8.57
N GLY A 53 -15.27 -5.23 8.79
CA GLY A 53 -15.15 -4.25 7.70
C GLY A 53 -14.08 -4.66 6.69
N GLU A 54 -12.87 -4.97 7.15
CA GLU A 54 -11.78 -5.40 6.28
C GLU A 54 -12.13 -6.67 5.49
N MET A 55 -12.76 -7.66 6.15
CA MET A 55 -13.20 -8.90 5.50
C MET A 55 -14.31 -8.67 4.48
N THR A 56 -15.19 -7.69 4.68
CA THR A 56 -16.23 -7.33 3.71
C THR A 56 -15.64 -6.75 2.43
N MET A 57 -14.68 -5.84 2.56
CA MET A 57 -13.96 -5.23 1.43
C MET A 57 -13.07 -6.27 0.73
N LEU A 58 -12.37 -7.10 1.50
CA LEU A 58 -11.53 -8.18 0.99
C LEU A 58 -12.35 -9.26 0.29
N GLY A 59 -13.49 -9.66 0.85
CA GLY A 59 -14.44 -10.58 0.23
C GLY A 59 -14.96 -10.05 -1.10
N SER A 60 -15.31 -8.76 -1.16
CA SER A 60 -15.68 -8.08 -2.41
C SER A 60 -14.56 -8.14 -3.46
N ALA A 61 -13.31 -7.96 -3.05
CA ALA A 61 -12.16 -8.09 -3.93
C ALA A 61 -11.99 -9.53 -4.45
N PHE A 62 -12.16 -10.54 -3.59
CA PHE A 62 -12.09 -11.96 -4.02
C PHE A 62 -13.25 -12.37 -4.91
N LEU A 63 -14.47 -11.88 -4.68
CA LEU A 63 -15.61 -12.09 -5.58
C LEU A 63 -15.31 -11.55 -6.98
N LEU A 64 -14.66 -10.38 -7.06
CA LEU A 64 -14.22 -9.82 -8.33
C LEU A 64 -13.01 -10.53 -8.91
N ALA A 65 -12.09 -11.05 -8.09
CA ALA A 65 -10.91 -11.78 -8.53
C ALA A 65 -11.22 -13.21 -9.01
N ALA A 66 -12.30 -13.82 -8.51
CA ALA A 66 -12.68 -15.21 -8.80
C ALA A 66 -12.89 -15.42 -10.30
N ASP A 67 -12.09 -16.29 -10.91
CA ASP A 67 -12.13 -16.60 -12.33
C ASP A 67 -11.90 -18.10 -12.54
N ARG A 68 -11.95 -18.59 -13.78
CA ARG A 68 -11.55 -19.96 -14.14
C ARG A 68 -10.03 -20.17 -14.11
N ARG A 69 -9.25 -19.09 -13.95
CA ARG A 69 -7.79 -19.14 -13.91
C ARG A 69 -7.32 -19.72 -12.59
N ILE A 70 -6.53 -20.78 -12.67
CA ILE A 70 -6.06 -21.55 -11.51
C ILE A 70 -5.10 -20.73 -10.61
N GLY A 71 -4.46 -19.68 -11.16
CA GLY A 71 -3.43 -18.90 -10.47
C GLY A 71 -3.82 -18.40 -9.08
N VAL A 72 -5.01 -17.81 -8.92
CA VAL A 72 -5.50 -17.32 -7.61
C VAL A 72 -5.59 -18.46 -6.60
N TYR A 73 -6.24 -19.56 -7.01
CA TYR A 73 -6.50 -20.70 -6.14
C TYR A 73 -5.21 -21.42 -5.75
N VAL A 74 -4.28 -21.61 -6.69
CA VAL A 74 -2.97 -22.21 -6.37
C VAL A 74 -2.19 -21.33 -5.41
N THR A 75 -2.13 -20.01 -5.64
CA THR A 75 -1.44 -19.10 -4.72
C THR A 75 -2.06 -19.15 -3.32
N LEU A 76 -3.39 -19.12 -3.21
CA LEU A 76 -4.09 -19.21 -1.93
C LEU A 76 -3.87 -20.57 -1.26
N THR A 77 -4.04 -21.69 -1.98
CA THR A 77 -3.88 -23.04 -1.42
C THR A 77 -2.47 -23.28 -0.92
N VAL A 78 -1.45 -22.89 -1.70
CA VAL A 78 -0.04 -23.03 -1.29
C VAL A 78 0.23 -22.18 -0.05
N PHE A 79 -0.22 -20.91 -0.05
CA PHE A 79 0.00 -20.02 1.07
C PHE A 79 -0.74 -20.46 2.34
N ILE A 80 -2.00 -20.86 2.24
CA ILE A 80 -2.80 -21.35 3.38
C ILE A 80 -2.16 -22.62 3.93
N THR A 81 -1.80 -23.58 3.08
CA THR A 81 -1.13 -24.82 3.52
C THR A 81 0.17 -24.51 4.25
N TYR A 82 0.96 -23.58 3.72
CA TYR A 82 2.18 -23.11 4.38
C TYR A 82 1.89 -22.46 5.75
N MET A 83 0.89 -21.59 5.84
CA MET A 83 0.54 -20.93 7.10
C MET A 83 -0.01 -21.92 8.14
N LEU A 84 -0.79 -22.92 7.73
CA LEU A 84 -1.25 -23.99 8.63
C LEU A 84 -0.07 -24.78 9.19
N MET A 85 0.95 -25.07 8.38
CA MET A 85 2.19 -25.67 8.85
C MET A 85 2.89 -24.77 9.87
N ILE A 86 3.02 -23.47 9.59
CA ILE A 86 3.63 -22.51 10.53
C ILE A 86 2.86 -22.44 11.85
N PHE A 87 1.52 -22.40 11.81
CA PHE A 87 0.69 -22.39 13.01
C PHE A 87 0.83 -23.68 13.82
N ALA A 88 0.89 -24.83 13.14
CA ALA A 88 1.11 -26.12 13.79
C ALA A 88 2.48 -26.18 14.49
N LEU A 89 3.52 -25.60 13.89
CA LEU A 89 4.85 -25.52 14.51
C LEU A 89 4.90 -24.59 15.72
N ARG A 90 4.14 -23.48 15.68
CA ARG A 90 4.09 -22.50 16.78
C ARG A 90 3.15 -22.89 17.92
N GLY A 91 2.12 -23.68 17.63
CA GLY A 91 1.03 -23.94 18.58
C GLY A 91 0.04 -22.78 18.73
N GLU A 92 0.07 -21.79 17.83
CA GLU A 92 -0.73 -20.57 17.91
C GLU A 92 -1.33 -20.21 16.54
N LEU A 93 -2.58 -19.72 16.54
CA LEU A 93 -3.28 -19.27 15.34
C LEU A 93 -3.21 -17.75 15.21
N ASP A 94 -2.42 -17.26 14.25
CA ASP A 94 -2.38 -15.84 13.92
C ASP A 94 -3.20 -15.53 12.65
N LEU A 95 -4.50 -15.27 12.82
CA LEU A 95 -5.41 -14.93 11.72
C LEU A 95 -5.06 -13.59 11.06
N LYS A 96 -4.34 -12.70 11.77
CA LYS A 96 -3.92 -11.40 11.25
C LYS A 96 -2.89 -11.59 10.15
N ALA A 97 -1.92 -12.48 10.34
CA ALA A 97 -0.93 -12.83 9.33
C ALA A 97 -1.60 -13.31 8.02
N LEU A 98 -2.61 -14.17 8.11
CA LEU A 98 -3.38 -14.62 6.93
C LEU A 98 -4.02 -13.45 6.18
N ARG A 99 -4.76 -12.60 6.91
CA ARG A 99 -5.41 -11.42 6.34
C ARG A 99 -4.42 -10.51 5.62
N ASP A 100 -3.28 -10.24 6.26
CA ASP A 100 -2.26 -9.33 5.76
C ASP A 100 -1.72 -9.75 4.40
N VAL A 101 -1.66 -11.05 4.10
CA VAL A 101 -1.27 -11.57 2.76
C VAL A 101 -2.45 -11.72 1.82
N PHE A 102 -3.65 -12.02 2.33
CA PHE A 102 -4.86 -12.07 1.52
C PHE A 102 -5.19 -10.72 0.87
N ILE A 103 -4.94 -9.59 1.55
CA ILE A 103 -5.14 -8.26 1.00
C ILE A 103 -4.34 -8.06 -0.30
N PRO A 104 -2.99 -8.19 -0.32
CA PRO A 104 -2.20 -8.20 -1.54
C PRO A 104 -2.75 -9.09 -2.64
N ILE A 105 -3.03 -10.37 -2.32
CA ILE A 105 -3.49 -11.35 -3.31
C ILE A 105 -4.84 -10.94 -3.90
N GLY A 106 -5.82 -10.65 -3.06
CA GLY A 106 -7.19 -10.31 -3.47
C GLY A 106 -7.23 -9.08 -4.37
N PHE A 107 -6.60 -7.97 -3.94
CA PHE A 107 -6.60 -6.73 -4.72
C PHE A 107 -5.74 -6.81 -5.97
N TYR A 108 -4.63 -7.55 -5.94
CA TYR A 108 -3.81 -7.82 -7.12
C TYR A 108 -4.59 -8.56 -8.20
N PHE A 109 -5.21 -9.68 -7.85
CA PHE A 109 -5.96 -10.48 -8.82
C PHE A 109 -7.26 -9.80 -9.26
N MET A 110 -7.91 -9.01 -8.39
CA MET A 110 -9.01 -8.13 -8.79
C MET A 110 -8.55 -7.14 -9.87
N GLY A 111 -7.41 -6.47 -9.68
CA GLY A 111 -6.83 -5.56 -10.67
C GLY A 111 -6.47 -6.25 -11.98
N ARG A 112 -5.88 -7.45 -11.92
CA ARG A 112 -5.56 -8.26 -13.10
C ARG A 112 -6.80 -8.68 -13.88
N LYS A 113 -7.88 -9.04 -13.20
CA LYS A 113 -9.11 -9.50 -13.86
C LYS A 113 -9.84 -8.34 -14.52
N LEU A 114 -9.96 -7.19 -13.84
CA LEU A 114 -10.64 -6.04 -14.40
C LEU A 114 -9.82 -5.38 -15.51
N GLY A 115 -8.51 -5.18 -15.32
CA GLY A 115 -7.61 -4.60 -16.32
C GLY A 115 -8.01 -3.21 -16.82
N ASP A 116 -8.92 -2.54 -16.11
CA ASP A 116 -9.50 -1.26 -16.52
C ASP A 116 -8.67 -0.09 -15.99
N VAL A 117 -7.83 0.40 -16.90
CA VAL A 117 -6.93 1.52 -16.68
C VAL A 117 -7.68 2.81 -16.34
N ARG A 118 -8.90 3.02 -16.85
CA ARG A 118 -9.71 4.22 -16.56
C ARG A 118 -10.33 4.13 -15.18
N LEU A 119 -10.76 2.94 -14.76
CA LEU A 119 -11.21 2.71 -13.39
C LEU A 119 -10.07 2.99 -12.40
N ALA A 120 -8.86 2.48 -12.67
CA ALA A 120 -7.68 2.77 -11.87
C ALA A 120 -7.38 4.27 -11.75
N ASP A 121 -7.42 5.02 -12.85
CA ASP A 121 -7.23 6.48 -12.82
C ASP A 121 -8.30 7.19 -11.97
N ARG A 122 -9.58 6.82 -12.15
CA ARG A 122 -10.69 7.39 -11.37
C ARG A 122 -10.55 7.11 -9.89
N LEU A 123 -10.16 5.89 -9.51
CA LEU A 123 -9.96 5.52 -8.12
C LEU A 123 -8.79 6.28 -7.49
N VAL A 124 -7.68 6.46 -8.22
CA VAL A 124 -6.57 7.29 -7.74
C VAL A 124 -6.99 8.74 -7.51
N VAL A 125 -7.71 9.35 -8.46
CA VAL A 125 -8.22 10.72 -8.31
C VAL A 125 -9.20 10.82 -7.13
N ALA A 126 -10.18 9.91 -7.05
CA ALA A 126 -11.17 9.90 -5.98
C ALA A 126 -10.51 9.74 -4.61
N SER A 127 -9.60 8.77 -4.45
CA SER A 127 -8.86 8.57 -3.20
C SER A 127 -8.02 9.79 -2.83
N ALA A 128 -7.33 10.40 -3.80
CA ALA A 128 -6.52 11.60 -3.55
C ALA A 128 -7.38 12.79 -3.08
N LEU A 129 -8.55 12.98 -3.68
CA LEU A 129 -9.49 14.04 -3.29
C LEU A 129 -10.07 13.80 -1.89
N ILE A 130 -10.47 12.57 -1.57
CA ILE A 130 -10.97 12.19 -0.25
C ILE A 130 -9.90 12.45 0.83
N VAL A 131 -8.68 11.97 0.59
CA VAL A 131 -7.56 12.15 1.52
C VAL A 131 -7.23 13.63 1.70
N LEU A 132 -7.20 14.42 0.64
CA LEU A 132 -6.92 15.85 0.80
C LEU A 132 -8.07 16.57 1.49
N PHE A 133 -9.32 16.27 1.18
CA PHE A 133 -10.49 16.89 1.81
C PHE A 133 -10.46 16.73 3.33
N PHE A 134 -10.32 15.50 3.83
CA PHE A 134 -10.23 15.24 5.27
C PHE A 134 -8.94 15.76 5.88
N GLY A 135 -7.83 15.76 5.13
CA GLY A 135 -6.57 16.32 5.61
C GLY A 135 -6.62 17.84 5.79
N LEU A 136 -7.28 18.55 4.86
CA LEU A 136 -7.53 19.99 5.00
C LEU A 136 -8.52 20.29 6.11
N TYR A 137 -9.56 19.47 6.28
CA TYR A 137 -10.50 19.61 7.39
C TYR A 137 -9.80 19.45 8.75
N GLU A 138 -8.98 18.42 8.92
CA GLU A 138 -8.15 18.21 10.13
C GLU A 138 -7.18 19.38 10.36
N TYR A 139 -6.56 19.91 9.30
CA TYR A 139 -5.59 21.00 9.42
C TYR A 139 -6.24 22.35 9.77
N LEU A 140 -7.34 22.70 9.09
CA LEU A 140 -7.98 24.01 9.20
C LEU A 140 -8.96 24.11 10.38
N ALA A 141 -9.55 22.99 10.80
CA ALA A 141 -10.59 22.94 11.83
C ALA A 141 -10.35 21.77 12.80
N LEU A 142 -9.16 21.70 13.38
CA LEU A 142 -8.72 20.57 14.22
C LEU A 142 -9.66 20.26 15.39
N GLU A 143 -10.17 21.27 16.09
CA GLU A 143 -11.09 21.05 17.22
C GLU A 143 -12.40 20.39 16.75
N SER A 144 -13.02 20.95 15.71
CA SER A 144 -14.19 20.36 15.06
C SER A 144 -13.89 18.95 14.54
N TYR A 145 -12.71 18.71 13.95
CA TYR A 145 -12.32 17.38 13.49
C TYR A 145 -12.31 16.38 14.66
N LEU A 146 -11.69 16.74 15.78
CA LEU A 146 -11.57 15.86 16.95
C LEU A 146 -12.90 15.62 17.68
N ASP A 147 -13.84 16.58 17.63
CA ASP A 147 -15.20 16.41 18.16
C ASP A 147 -16.00 15.32 17.44
N TYR A 148 -15.69 15.10 16.15
CA TYR A 148 -16.29 14.03 15.34
C TYR A 148 -15.42 12.78 15.25
N PHE A 149 -14.10 12.92 15.36
CA PHE A 149 -13.10 11.86 15.18
C PHE A 149 -12.11 11.85 16.34
N ASN A 150 -12.51 11.30 17.49
CA ASN A 150 -11.60 11.08 18.61
C ASN A 150 -10.66 9.90 18.28
N VAL A 151 -9.53 10.24 17.65
CA VAL A 151 -8.56 9.26 17.14
C VAL A 151 -7.97 8.45 18.27
N LEU A 152 -7.52 9.09 19.34
CA LEU A 152 -6.94 8.42 20.49
C LEU A 152 -7.94 7.46 21.15
N GLY A 153 -9.18 7.91 21.36
CA GLY A 153 -10.26 7.09 21.90
C GLY A 153 -10.56 5.87 21.03
N TYR A 154 -10.49 6.01 19.70
CA TYR A 154 -10.65 4.89 18.77
C TYR A 154 -9.53 3.85 18.89
N TYR A 155 -8.26 4.27 18.96
CA TYR A 155 -7.14 3.33 19.11
C TYR A 155 -7.07 2.68 20.50
N ILE A 156 -7.56 3.36 21.55
CA ILE A 156 -7.72 2.78 22.89
C ILE A 156 -8.85 1.74 22.89
N ALA A 157 -10.01 2.04 22.29
CA ALA A 157 -11.15 1.12 22.23
C ALA A 157 -10.82 -0.18 21.47
N ARG A 158 -9.88 -0.11 20.53
CA ARG A 158 -9.34 -1.27 19.80
C ARG A 158 -8.29 -2.06 20.57
N GLY A 159 -7.80 -1.58 21.71
CA GLY A 159 -6.72 -2.22 22.47
C GLY A 159 -5.34 -2.08 21.83
N THR A 160 -5.17 -1.18 20.86
CA THR A 160 -3.90 -0.99 20.13
C THR A 160 -2.96 0.02 20.78
N VAL A 161 -3.48 0.87 21.67
CA VAL A 161 -2.71 1.87 22.41
C VAL A 161 -3.13 1.79 23.88
N SER A 162 -2.15 1.75 24.79
CA SER A 162 -2.43 1.82 26.22
C SER A 162 -2.53 3.27 26.70
N LEU A 163 -3.29 3.50 27.78
CA LEU A 163 -3.37 4.81 28.44
C LEU A 163 -1.99 5.29 28.95
N GLN A 164 -1.08 4.34 29.25
CA GLN A 164 0.27 4.63 29.72
C GLN A 164 1.19 5.11 28.57
N ASP A 165 0.94 4.71 27.32
CA ASP A 165 1.69 5.22 26.16
C ASP A 165 1.27 6.64 25.74
N SER A 166 0.18 7.14 26.34
CA SER A 166 -0.53 8.36 25.93
C SER A 166 -0.21 9.57 26.82
N PHE A 167 0.84 9.53 27.66
CA PHE A 167 1.14 10.58 28.65
C PHE A 167 1.19 12.00 28.03
N GLY A 168 0.06 12.72 28.18
CA GLY A 168 -0.02 14.16 28.37
C GLY A 168 0.09 15.09 27.16
N GLN A 169 0.31 14.62 25.92
CA GLN A 169 0.63 15.54 24.82
C GLN A 169 -0.25 15.49 23.57
N THR A 170 -1.10 14.50 23.35
CA THR A 170 -1.95 14.45 22.16
C THR A 170 -3.40 14.78 22.52
N ARG A 171 -3.89 15.96 22.12
CA ARG A 171 -5.28 16.40 22.27
C ARG A 171 -6.24 15.52 21.46
N GLY A 172 -6.41 14.24 21.80
CA GLY A 172 -7.24 13.28 21.03
C GLY A 172 -6.64 12.81 19.70
N LEU A 173 -5.48 13.33 19.29
CA LEU A 173 -4.73 12.86 18.12
C LEU A 173 -3.98 11.55 18.41
N PHE A 174 -3.64 10.81 17.35
CA PHE A 174 -2.73 9.65 17.46
C PHE A 174 -1.38 10.08 18.06
N ILE A 175 -0.65 9.16 18.72
CA ILE A 175 0.62 9.44 19.43
C ILE A 175 1.64 10.18 18.54
N SER A 176 1.62 9.94 17.23
CA SER A 176 2.50 10.59 16.24
C SER A 176 1.95 11.87 15.58
N GLY A 177 0.79 12.38 16.02
CA GLY A 177 0.07 13.52 15.44
C GLY A 177 0.65 14.89 15.79
N ILE A 178 1.47 14.98 16.84
CA ILE A 178 2.24 16.17 17.21
C ILE A 178 3.72 15.81 17.22
N ARG A 179 4.56 16.65 16.61
CA ARG A 179 6.00 16.47 16.60
C ARG A 179 6.70 17.61 17.35
N PRO A 180 7.14 17.39 18.60
CA PRO A 180 7.86 18.40 19.36
C PRO A 180 9.31 18.47 18.85
N GLU A 181 9.59 19.30 17.82
CA GLU A 181 10.92 19.83 17.42
C GLU A 181 10.89 20.46 15.99
N PRO A 182 11.81 21.37 15.61
CA PRO A 182 11.82 22.09 14.32
C PRO A 182 12.34 21.22 13.14
N ARG A 183 12.08 19.91 13.17
CA ARG A 183 12.52 18.98 12.11
C ARG A 183 11.43 18.72 11.05
N THR A 184 10.33 19.48 11.03
CA THR A 184 9.27 19.25 10.04
C THR A 184 9.75 19.65 8.64
N LEU A 185 9.16 19.06 7.59
CA LEU A 185 9.49 19.37 6.19
C LEU A 185 9.36 20.87 5.89
N LEU A 186 8.34 21.51 6.45
CA LEU A 186 8.09 22.95 6.36
C LEU A 186 7.79 23.50 7.76
N PRO A 187 8.81 24.01 8.49
CA PRO A 187 8.67 24.47 9.88
C PRO A 187 7.58 25.51 10.11
N PHE A 188 7.25 26.32 9.10
CA PHE A 188 6.21 27.34 9.19
C PHE A 188 4.77 26.78 9.23
N LEU A 189 4.56 25.51 8.85
CA LEU A 189 3.23 24.87 8.91
C LEU A 189 2.83 24.40 10.32
N GLY A 190 3.74 24.50 11.28
CA GLY A 190 3.55 24.09 12.66
C GLY A 190 3.97 22.65 12.95
N ALA A 191 3.78 22.22 14.19
CA ALA A 191 4.15 20.90 14.70
C ALA A 191 3.09 19.80 14.46
N HIS A 192 1.92 20.20 13.93
CA HIS A 192 0.79 19.31 13.69
C HIS A 192 1.01 18.49 12.41
N ARG A 193 0.84 17.16 12.53
CA ARG A 193 0.99 16.22 11.43
C ARG A 193 -0.37 15.66 11.06
N VAL A 194 -0.84 16.01 9.87
CA VAL A 194 -2.15 15.63 9.37
C VAL A 194 -2.19 14.13 9.07
N SER A 195 -3.20 13.47 9.59
CA SER A 195 -3.41 12.02 9.47
C SER A 195 -4.48 11.66 8.42
N SER A 196 -5.41 12.57 8.16
CA SER A 196 -6.57 12.44 7.29
C SER A 196 -7.36 11.16 7.59
N VAL A 197 -7.97 10.55 6.57
CA VAL A 197 -8.76 9.32 6.64
C VAL A 197 -8.00 8.12 7.22
N PHE A 198 -6.66 8.21 7.28
CA PHE A 198 -5.82 7.13 7.77
C PHE A 198 -5.68 7.10 9.29
N LEU A 199 -6.02 8.20 9.97
CA LEU A 199 -5.87 8.40 11.42
C LEU A 199 -4.42 8.27 11.95
N GLU A 200 -3.46 8.04 11.05
CA GLU A 200 -2.02 7.98 11.29
C GLU A 200 -1.27 8.78 10.20
N PRO A 201 -0.43 9.76 10.56
CA PRO A 201 0.32 10.55 9.56
C PRO A 201 1.27 9.73 8.68
N VAL A 202 1.82 8.62 9.20
CA VAL A 202 2.72 7.74 8.44
C VAL A 202 2.01 7.13 7.23
N SER A 203 0.75 6.74 7.41
CA SER A 203 -0.07 6.11 6.38
C SER A 203 -0.45 7.09 5.26
N ALA A 204 -0.68 8.37 5.60
CA ALA A 204 -0.90 9.44 4.62
C ALA A 204 0.31 9.64 3.69
N GLY A 205 1.52 9.63 4.26
CA GLY A 205 2.77 9.68 3.49
C GLY A 205 2.94 8.51 2.52
N ASN A 206 2.67 7.30 3.01
CA ASN A 206 2.76 6.07 2.23
C ASN A 206 1.76 6.04 1.07
N PHE A 207 0.53 6.47 1.31
CA PHE A 207 -0.48 6.66 0.28
C PHE A 207 -0.03 7.67 -0.78
N GLY A 208 0.55 8.80 -0.37
CA GLY A 208 1.11 9.81 -1.27
C GLY A 208 2.10 9.23 -2.29
N VAL A 209 2.99 8.34 -1.85
CA VAL A 209 3.94 7.65 -2.76
C VAL A 209 3.21 6.82 -3.81
N ILE A 210 2.19 6.08 -3.42
CA ILE A 210 1.43 5.19 -4.33
C ILE A 210 0.77 6.00 -5.45
N ILE A 211 0.05 7.07 -5.09
CA ILE A 211 -0.65 7.89 -6.08
C ILE A 211 0.34 8.72 -6.94
N TYR A 212 1.44 9.18 -6.36
CA TYR A 212 2.53 9.86 -7.07
C TYR A 212 3.15 8.93 -8.11
N ALA A 213 3.52 7.70 -7.72
CA ALA A 213 4.11 6.72 -8.62
C ALA A 213 3.18 6.35 -9.77
N TRP A 214 1.87 6.20 -9.51
CA TRP A 214 0.89 5.94 -10.57
C TRP A 214 0.80 7.11 -11.56
N ALA A 215 0.67 8.34 -11.06
CA ALA A 215 0.62 9.53 -11.90
C ALA A 215 1.93 9.72 -12.69
N LEU A 216 3.09 9.45 -12.08
CA LEU A 216 4.39 9.50 -12.74
C LEU A 216 4.47 8.48 -13.89
N PHE A 217 4.05 7.24 -13.64
CA PHE A 217 3.99 6.14 -14.61
C PHE A 217 2.98 6.37 -15.75
N ARG A 218 1.95 7.19 -15.53
CA ARG A 218 0.84 7.41 -16.48
C ARG A 218 0.83 8.80 -17.14
N PRO A 219 1.66 9.05 -18.17
CA PRO A 219 1.61 10.30 -18.97
C PRO A 219 0.27 10.61 -19.64
N GLY A 220 -0.62 9.62 -19.78
CA GLY A 220 -1.94 9.77 -20.39
C GLY A 220 -3.10 9.81 -19.39
N MET A 221 -2.81 9.87 -18.10
CA MET A 221 -3.84 9.95 -17.06
C MET A 221 -4.49 11.35 -17.08
N PRO A 222 -5.83 11.45 -17.05
CA PRO A 222 -6.51 12.73 -16.84
C PRO A 222 -6.17 13.26 -15.44
N TRP A 223 -5.98 14.56 -15.31
CA TRP A 223 -5.64 15.19 -14.02
C TRP A 223 -4.31 14.73 -13.40
N ARG A 224 -3.39 14.20 -14.22
CA ARG A 224 -2.08 13.70 -13.75
C ARG A 224 -1.34 14.70 -12.84
N PHE A 225 -1.22 15.95 -13.28
CA PHE A 225 -0.51 16.98 -12.52
C PHE A 225 -1.25 17.37 -11.24
N LEU A 226 -2.59 17.35 -11.26
CA LEU A 226 -3.39 17.51 -10.06
C LEU A 226 -3.07 16.39 -9.06
N VAL A 227 -3.07 15.12 -9.48
CA VAL A 227 -2.73 14.00 -8.58
C VAL A 227 -1.32 14.11 -8.01
N ILE A 228 -0.34 14.53 -8.82
CA ILE A 228 1.03 14.79 -8.33
C ILE A 228 1.03 15.90 -7.27
N ALA A 229 0.29 16.99 -7.50
CA ALA A 229 0.17 18.07 -6.53
C ALA A 229 -0.55 17.59 -5.24
N LEU A 230 -1.66 16.84 -5.36
CA LEU A 230 -2.38 16.26 -4.23
C LEU A 230 -1.48 15.33 -3.40
N ALA A 231 -0.65 14.51 -4.06
CA ALA A 231 0.32 13.65 -3.40
C ALA A 231 1.37 14.45 -2.63
N ALA A 232 1.93 15.49 -3.26
CA ALA A 232 2.93 16.35 -2.64
C ALA A 232 2.34 17.11 -1.44
N ILE A 233 1.14 17.69 -1.58
CA ILE A 233 0.43 18.37 -0.50
C ILE A 233 0.16 17.40 0.66
N GLY A 234 -0.36 16.20 0.37
CA GLY A 234 -0.62 15.19 1.39
C GLY A 234 0.64 14.76 2.15
N ILE A 235 1.76 14.55 1.44
CA ILE A 235 3.06 14.21 2.04
C ILE A 235 3.58 15.34 2.95
N VAL A 236 3.43 16.59 2.51
CA VAL A 236 3.85 17.78 3.26
C VAL A 236 2.99 17.96 4.50
N LEU A 237 1.66 17.90 4.39
CA LEU A 237 0.73 18.04 5.51
C LEU A 237 0.94 16.94 6.57
N ALA A 238 1.30 15.72 6.14
CA ALA A 238 1.59 14.61 7.05
C ALA A 238 3.00 14.65 7.69
N ASP A 239 3.84 15.62 7.30
CA ASP A 239 5.28 15.67 7.60
C ASP A 239 5.98 14.31 7.30
N ALA A 240 5.64 13.71 6.16
CA ALA A 240 6.05 12.36 5.82
C ALA A 240 7.35 12.33 5.02
N ARG A 241 8.49 12.53 5.71
CA ARG A 241 9.83 12.52 5.08
C ARG A 241 10.11 11.25 4.28
N PHE A 242 9.70 10.10 4.80
CA PHE A 242 9.80 8.84 4.07
C PHE A 242 9.12 8.95 2.71
N GLY A 243 7.86 9.37 2.68
CA GLY A 243 7.11 9.52 1.43
C GLY A 243 7.78 10.49 0.46
N PHE A 244 8.30 11.61 0.97
CA PHE A 244 9.04 12.59 0.18
C PHE A 244 10.31 11.99 -0.46
N PHE A 245 11.19 11.38 0.33
CA PHE A 245 12.42 10.78 -0.17
C PHE A 245 12.15 9.60 -1.12
N THR A 246 11.13 8.78 -0.83
CA THR A 246 10.75 7.69 -1.74
C THR A 246 10.26 8.22 -3.08
N CYS A 247 9.50 9.32 -3.13
CA CYS A 247 9.11 9.96 -4.40
C CYS A 247 10.32 10.44 -5.20
N ILE A 248 11.33 11.01 -4.54
CA ILE A 248 12.60 11.41 -5.17
C ILE A 248 13.31 10.19 -5.75
N VAL A 249 13.53 9.15 -4.94
CA VAL A 249 14.23 7.93 -5.37
C VAL A 249 13.52 7.25 -6.53
N ILE A 250 12.20 7.10 -6.47
CA ILE A 250 11.40 6.51 -7.55
C ILE A 250 11.53 7.32 -8.85
N THR A 251 11.55 8.65 -8.75
CA THR A 251 11.72 9.53 -9.92
C THR A 251 13.14 9.43 -10.47
N ALA A 252 14.16 9.43 -9.62
CA ALA A 252 15.55 9.33 -10.01
C ALA A 252 15.89 7.98 -10.68
N LEU A 253 15.22 6.90 -10.30
CA LEU A 253 15.44 5.56 -10.86
C LEU A 253 14.64 5.28 -12.15
N LEU A 254 13.79 6.20 -12.60
CA LEU A 254 13.06 6.09 -13.88
C LEU A 254 13.89 5.60 -15.07
N PRO A 255 15.08 6.16 -15.37
CA PRO A 255 15.87 5.71 -16.51
C PRO A 255 16.45 4.30 -16.34
N VAL A 256 16.54 3.82 -15.09
CA VAL A 256 17.25 2.59 -14.70
C VAL A 256 16.33 1.38 -14.65
N TYR A 257 15.04 1.53 -14.29
CA TYR A 257 14.12 0.39 -14.07
C TYR A 257 14.08 -0.63 -15.21
N ARG A 258 14.12 -0.17 -16.46
CA ARG A 258 14.07 -1.03 -17.65
C ARG A 258 15.34 -1.86 -17.88
N PHE A 259 16.46 -1.46 -17.29
CA PHE A 259 17.76 -2.10 -17.51
C PHE A 259 18.13 -3.07 -16.39
N VAL A 260 17.54 -2.93 -15.21
CA VAL A 260 17.87 -3.79 -14.07
C VAL A 260 17.17 -5.14 -14.22
N PRO A 261 17.93 -6.26 -14.25
CA PRO A 261 17.36 -7.60 -14.35
C PRO A 261 16.45 -7.92 -13.17
N LYS A 262 15.42 -8.77 -13.39
CA LYS A 262 14.50 -9.22 -12.34
C LYS A 262 15.22 -9.89 -11.17
N THR A 263 16.33 -10.57 -11.44
CA THR A 263 17.16 -11.25 -10.43
C THR A 263 17.74 -10.28 -9.41
N VAL A 264 18.13 -9.07 -9.82
CA VAL A 264 18.64 -8.04 -8.89
C VAL A 264 17.54 -7.64 -7.91
N TRP A 265 16.33 -7.37 -8.42
CA TRP A 265 15.19 -7.01 -7.58
C TRP A 265 14.71 -8.15 -6.69
N LEU A 266 14.87 -9.39 -7.13
CA LEU A 266 14.55 -10.59 -6.35
C LEU A 266 15.42 -10.68 -5.10
N VAL A 267 16.72 -10.42 -5.23
CA VAL A 267 17.69 -10.59 -4.13
C VAL A 267 17.83 -9.30 -3.29
N LEU A 268 17.40 -8.15 -3.81
CA LEU A 268 17.53 -6.83 -3.16
C LEU A 268 17.10 -6.77 -1.69
N PRO A 269 15.90 -7.24 -1.27
CA PRO A 269 15.52 -7.17 0.14
C PRO A 269 16.42 -8.01 1.04
N PHE A 270 16.96 -9.13 0.53
CA PHE A 270 17.87 -10.00 1.29
C PHE A 270 19.27 -9.41 1.41
N ILE A 271 19.76 -8.72 0.37
CA ILE A 271 21.00 -7.94 0.44
C ILE A 271 20.87 -6.83 1.48
N LEU A 272 19.74 -6.13 1.50
CA LEU A 272 19.49 -5.08 2.49
C LEU A 272 19.36 -5.66 3.90
N LEU A 273 18.68 -6.78 4.06
CA LEU A 273 18.58 -7.49 5.33
C LEU A 273 19.97 -7.88 5.85
N ALA A 274 20.80 -8.50 5.01
CA ALA A 274 22.16 -8.87 5.36
C ALA A 274 23.04 -7.66 5.70
N GLY A 275 22.93 -6.57 4.91
CA GLY A 275 23.66 -5.33 5.15
C GLY A 275 23.28 -4.65 6.46
N ILE A 276 21.98 -4.62 6.79
CA ILE A 276 21.48 -4.03 8.04
C ILE A 276 21.88 -4.88 9.25
N ALA A 277 21.79 -6.21 9.16
CA ALA A 277 22.24 -7.10 10.22
C ALA A 277 23.75 -6.95 10.47
N ALA A 278 24.57 -6.94 9.41
CA ALA A 278 26.01 -6.70 9.50
C ALA A 278 26.33 -5.34 10.14
N TYR A 279 25.65 -4.28 9.71
CA TYR A 279 25.77 -2.95 10.32
C TYR A 279 25.42 -2.95 11.82
N GLY A 280 24.34 -3.65 12.20
CA GLY A 280 23.93 -3.80 13.59
C GLY A 280 24.96 -4.51 14.46
N MET A 281 25.56 -5.58 13.93
CA MET A 281 26.61 -6.34 14.63
C MET A 281 27.89 -5.50 14.80
N MET A 282 28.28 -4.74 13.77
CA MET A 282 29.49 -3.91 13.82
C MET A 282 29.39 -2.76 14.83
N ILE A 283 28.20 -2.21 15.06
CA ILE A 283 28.01 -1.01 15.90
C ILE A 283 27.44 -1.35 17.29
N GLY A 284 27.02 -2.60 17.51
CA GLY A 284 26.35 -2.99 18.76
C GLY A 284 25.03 -2.22 18.93
N ALA A 285 24.21 -2.16 17.87
CA ALA A 285 23.00 -1.35 17.85
C ALA A 285 22.02 -1.78 18.97
N ALA A 286 21.73 -0.87 19.91
CA ALA A 286 20.81 -1.07 21.04
C ALA A 286 19.56 -0.17 20.93
N GLY A 287 19.07 0.07 19.71
CA GLY A 287 18.02 1.04 19.41
C GLY A 287 18.58 2.42 18.98
N GLY A 288 17.70 3.37 18.71
CA GLY A 288 18.10 4.71 18.24
C GLY A 288 16.96 5.73 18.18
N PRO A 289 17.28 7.01 17.86
CA PRO A 289 16.31 8.09 17.73
C PRO A 289 15.25 7.82 16.64
N ASN A 290 14.14 8.56 16.64
CA ASN A 290 13.05 8.42 15.65
C ASN A 290 13.37 9.03 14.26
N ASP A 291 14.61 8.95 13.80
CA ASP A 291 15.09 9.36 12.48
C ASP A 291 15.44 8.14 11.59
N ALA A 292 15.81 8.38 10.33
CA ALA A 292 16.09 7.29 9.39
C ALA A 292 17.25 6.39 9.86
N SER A 293 18.30 6.98 10.44
CA SER A 293 19.44 6.25 11.02
C SER A 293 19.04 5.46 12.28
N GLY A 294 18.19 6.01 13.14
CA GLY A 294 17.72 5.31 14.32
C GLY A 294 16.71 4.21 14.02
N ARG A 295 15.82 4.36 13.01
CA ARG A 295 14.97 3.25 12.52
C ARG A 295 15.78 2.10 11.91
N LEU A 296 16.89 2.42 11.24
CA LEU A 296 17.84 1.40 10.77
C LEU A 296 18.52 0.69 11.95
N LYS A 297 18.92 1.42 13.00
CA LYS A 297 19.48 0.82 14.23
C LYS A 297 18.47 -0.05 14.96
N VAL A 298 17.21 0.37 15.06
CA VAL A 298 16.12 -0.42 15.66
C VAL A 298 15.89 -1.70 14.85
N THR A 299 15.79 -1.60 13.52
CA THR A 299 15.66 -2.77 12.66
C THR A 299 16.85 -3.72 12.80
N ALA A 300 18.07 -3.19 12.86
CA ALA A 300 19.29 -3.97 13.05
C ALA A 300 19.35 -4.65 14.42
N ALA A 301 18.94 -3.95 15.48
CA ALA A 301 18.85 -4.50 16.83
C ALA A 301 17.83 -5.65 16.89
N ILE A 302 16.62 -5.45 16.35
CA ILE A 302 15.59 -6.48 16.29
C ILE A 302 16.11 -7.70 15.53
N LEU A 303 16.68 -7.52 14.33
CA LEU A 303 17.20 -8.63 13.52
C LEU A 303 18.28 -9.44 14.25
N ASN A 304 19.15 -8.79 15.01
CA ASN A 304 20.22 -9.47 15.76
C ASN A 304 19.72 -10.20 17.02
N HIS A 305 18.52 -9.86 17.52
CA HIS A 305 17.90 -10.51 18.67
C HIS A 305 16.88 -11.59 18.29
N LEU A 306 16.53 -11.72 17.00
CA LEU A 306 15.65 -12.78 16.52
C LEU A 306 16.37 -14.12 16.55
N ASP A 307 15.82 -15.06 17.31
CA ASP A 307 16.21 -16.47 17.28
C ASP A 307 16.02 -17.04 15.86
N PHE A 308 16.95 -17.89 15.42
CA PHE A 308 16.88 -18.56 14.13
C PHE A 308 15.56 -19.31 13.93
N GLN A 309 15.02 -19.92 14.99
CA GLN A 309 13.71 -20.59 14.93
C GLN A 309 12.56 -19.60 14.67
N VAL A 310 12.66 -18.37 15.18
CA VAL A 310 11.68 -17.31 14.92
C VAL A 310 11.80 -16.83 13.48
N VAL A 311 13.02 -16.68 12.96
CA VAL A 311 13.27 -16.28 11.54
C VAL A 311 12.75 -17.33 10.56
N LEU A 312 12.90 -18.62 10.86
CA LEU A 312 12.30 -19.69 10.06
C LEU A 312 10.78 -19.80 10.25
N GLY A 313 10.24 -19.15 11.29
CA GLY A 313 8.83 -19.13 11.62
C GLY A 313 8.36 -20.33 12.44
N SER A 314 9.25 -21.19 12.93
CA SER A 314 8.90 -22.35 13.76
C SER A 314 8.61 -22.01 15.23
N LYS A 315 8.91 -20.78 15.67
CA LYS A 315 8.69 -20.30 17.04
C LYS A 315 8.03 -18.92 17.00
N ALA A 316 7.06 -18.68 17.89
CA ALA A 316 6.43 -17.38 18.07
C ALA A 316 7.36 -16.42 18.84
N THR A 317 7.11 -15.11 18.73
CA THR A 317 7.84 -14.10 19.49
C THR A 317 6.92 -12.95 19.88
N ASP A 318 7.12 -12.45 21.10
CA ASP A 318 6.42 -11.26 21.62
C ASP A 318 7.17 -9.96 21.30
N ILE A 319 8.30 -10.04 20.58
CA ILE A 319 9.07 -8.85 20.20
C ILE A 319 8.20 -7.96 19.32
N PHE A 320 8.04 -6.71 19.73
CA PHE A 320 7.31 -5.72 18.96
C PHE A 320 8.02 -5.43 17.63
N THR A 321 7.38 -5.78 16.51
CA THR A 321 7.95 -5.71 15.16
C THR A 321 7.24 -4.72 14.24
N ALA A 322 6.22 -3.99 14.69
CA ALA A 322 5.41 -3.14 13.81
C ALA A 322 6.20 -2.00 13.16
N ASP A 323 7.30 -1.57 13.79
CA ASP A 323 8.23 -0.54 13.28
C ASP A 323 9.27 -1.07 12.27
N SER A 324 9.25 -2.36 11.95
CA SER A 324 10.10 -2.98 10.94
C SER A 324 9.27 -3.97 10.11
N GLY A 325 8.94 -3.61 8.88
CA GLY A 325 8.22 -4.48 7.95
C GLY A 325 8.99 -5.77 7.62
N ILE A 326 10.33 -5.74 7.59
CA ILE A 326 11.16 -6.94 7.44
C ILE A 326 11.01 -7.86 8.65
N SER A 327 11.17 -7.31 9.86
CA SER A 327 11.06 -8.11 11.08
C SER A 327 9.66 -8.70 11.22
N TYR A 328 8.62 -7.89 10.97
CA TYR A 328 7.24 -8.34 10.94
C TYR A 328 7.00 -9.47 9.92
N THR A 329 7.58 -9.35 8.73
CA THR A 329 7.42 -10.35 7.67
C THR A 329 8.11 -11.66 8.07
N LEU A 330 9.31 -11.59 8.66
CA LEU A 330 10.02 -12.77 9.15
C LEU A 330 9.32 -13.44 10.34
N THR A 331 8.87 -12.67 11.33
CA THR A 331 8.22 -13.23 12.51
C THR A 331 6.85 -13.82 12.19
N ASN A 332 6.09 -13.25 11.26
CA ASN A 332 4.75 -13.75 10.95
C ASN A 332 4.73 -14.83 9.86
N PHE A 333 5.55 -14.68 8.82
CA PHE A 333 5.53 -15.58 7.67
C PHE A 333 6.76 -16.46 7.55
N GLY A 334 7.79 -16.25 8.37
CA GLY A 334 9.07 -16.94 8.22
C GLY A 334 9.84 -16.54 6.95
N LEU A 335 11.10 -16.94 6.90
CA LEU A 335 12.00 -16.67 5.77
C LEU A 335 11.46 -17.27 4.46
N PHE A 336 10.94 -18.50 4.49
CA PHE A 336 10.44 -19.17 3.29
C PHE A 336 9.13 -18.55 2.77
N GLY A 337 8.23 -18.15 3.67
CA GLY A 337 7.03 -17.40 3.29
C GLY A 337 7.41 -16.08 2.63
N PHE A 338 8.39 -15.35 3.19
CA PHE A 338 8.88 -14.13 2.58
C PHE A 338 9.49 -14.37 1.19
N ILE A 339 10.39 -15.34 1.05
CA ILE A 339 10.99 -15.71 -0.25
C ILE A 339 9.90 -16.07 -1.26
N GLY A 340 8.93 -16.90 -0.88
CA GLY A 340 7.84 -17.33 -1.76
C GLY A 340 6.99 -16.16 -2.25
N LEU A 341 6.51 -15.32 -1.33
CA LEU A 341 5.67 -14.16 -1.65
C LEU A 341 6.43 -13.11 -2.47
N TRP A 342 7.67 -12.81 -2.10
CA TRP A 342 8.51 -11.86 -2.83
C TRP A 342 8.84 -12.35 -4.24
N THR A 343 9.18 -13.63 -4.37
CA THR A 343 9.43 -14.27 -5.67
C THR A 343 8.19 -14.24 -6.55
N ALA A 344 7.04 -14.60 -6.00
CA ALA A 344 5.77 -14.55 -6.72
C ALA A 344 5.46 -13.14 -7.21
N PHE A 345 5.67 -12.12 -6.36
CA PHE A 345 5.48 -10.73 -6.73
C PHE A 345 6.41 -10.30 -7.87
N VAL A 346 7.73 -10.47 -7.71
CA VAL A 346 8.74 -10.01 -8.69
C VAL A 346 8.59 -10.74 -10.04
N LEU A 347 8.36 -12.05 -10.02
CA LEU A 347 8.31 -12.88 -11.22
C LEU A 347 6.92 -13.01 -11.85
N SER A 348 5.86 -12.49 -11.22
CA SER A 348 4.51 -12.60 -11.78
C SER A 348 4.42 -12.07 -13.22
N PRO A 349 3.59 -12.69 -14.09
CA PRO A 349 3.61 -12.43 -15.52
C PRO A 349 3.01 -11.05 -15.86
N MET A 350 3.65 -10.36 -16.79
CA MET A 350 3.24 -9.04 -17.31
C MET A 350 2.98 -9.11 -18.81
N PHE A 351 1.99 -8.38 -19.28
CA PHE A 351 1.61 -8.31 -20.69
C PHE A 351 2.58 -7.46 -21.52
N ASP A 352 3.08 -6.35 -20.96
CA ASP A 352 3.96 -5.40 -21.64
C ASP A 352 5.14 -5.04 -20.74
N ALA A 353 6.34 -4.89 -21.33
CA ALA A 353 7.56 -4.50 -20.64
C ALA A 353 7.42 -3.13 -19.94
N LYS A 354 6.52 -2.25 -20.40
CA LYS A 354 6.26 -0.99 -19.71
C LYS A 354 5.70 -1.20 -18.29
N ALA A 355 4.94 -2.26 -18.02
CA ALA A 355 4.43 -2.57 -16.69
C ALA A 355 5.56 -2.77 -15.66
N TRP A 356 6.72 -3.24 -16.13
CA TRP A 356 7.91 -3.42 -15.30
C TRP A 356 8.39 -2.12 -14.65
N VAL A 357 8.22 -0.98 -15.33
CA VAL A 357 8.60 0.32 -14.78
C VAL A 357 7.79 0.61 -13.53
N PHE A 358 6.47 0.47 -13.58
CA PHE A 358 5.60 0.69 -12.41
C PHE A 358 5.88 -0.32 -11.29
N ARG A 359 6.07 -1.59 -11.65
CA ARG A 359 6.44 -2.61 -10.67
C ARG A 359 7.77 -2.31 -9.99
N GLY A 360 8.77 -1.84 -10.74
CA GLY A 360 10.05 -1.39 -10.20
C GLY A 360 9.90 -0.25 -9.20
N MET A 361 9.02 0.71 -9.47
CA MET A 361 8.67 1.77 -8.50
C MET A 361 8.09 1.18 -7.22
N MET A 362 7.17 0.22 -7.33
CA MET A 362 6.55 -0.45 -6.19
C MET A 362 7.53 -1.34 -5.42
N ILE A 363 8.47 -2.00 -6.09
CA ILE A 363 9.56 -2.75 -5.44
C ILE A 363 10.41 -1.81 -4.60
N VAL A 364 10.85 -0.68 -5.16
CA VAL A 364 11.63 0.33 -4.42
C VAL A 364 10.84 0.86 -3.23
N TYR A 365 9.57 1.20 -3.43
CA TYR A 365 8.67 1.63 -2.35
C TYR A 365 8.57 0.59 -1.24
N LEU A 366 8.28 -0.67 -1.58
CA LEU A 366 8.12 -1.76 -0.62
C LEU A 366 9.41 -2.04 0.14
N VAL A 367 10.54 -2.10 -0.57
CA VAL A 367 11.85 -2.32 0.04
C VAL A 367 12.19 -1.23 1.06
N LEU A 368 12.00 0.04 0.68
CA LEU A 368 12.26 1.16 1.60
C LEU A 368 11.26 1.17 2.76
N LEU A 369 9.99 0.85 2.49
CA LEU A 369 8.94 0.84 3.50
C LEU A 369 9.17 -0.26 4.54
N MET A 370 9.59 -1.46 4.11
CA MET A 370 9.86 -2.59 4.99
C MET A 370 10.96 -2.28 6.02
N LEU A 371 11.83 -1.29 5.78
CA LEU A 371 12.84 -0.85 6.75
C LEU A 371 12.27 -0.06 7.93
N ILE A 372 11.03 0.43 7.81
CA ILE A 372 10.48 1.39 8.77
C ILE A 372 9.03 1.13 9.18
N SER A 373 8.30 0.23 8.50
CA SER A 373 6.88 -0.06 8.76
C SER A 373 6.39 -1.31 8.00
N ASN A 374 5.34 -1.94 8.53
CA ASN A 374 4.57 -3.02 7.89
C ASN A 374 3.26 -2.54 7.23
N SER A 375 3.06 -1.22 7.09
CA SER A 375 1.77 -0.64 6.66
C SER A 375 1.32 -0.99 5.24
N PHE A 376 2.16 -1.60 4.40
CA PHE A 376 1.75 -2.13 3.09
C PHE A 376 0.90 -3.41 3.16
N TYR A 377 0.73 -3.99 4.35
CA TYR A 377 -0.24 -5.05 4.61
C TYR A 377 -1.62 -4.50 5.02
N SER A 378 -1.72 -3.24 5.45
CA SER A 378 -2.99 -2.65 5.87
C SER A 378 -3.87 -2.29 4.68
N ILE A 379 -5.16 -2.67 4.73
CA ILE A 379 -6.10 -2.48 3.62
C ILE A 379 -6.18 -1.03 3.14
N LYS A 380 -6.00 -0.07 4.05
CA LYS A 380 -6.16 1.38 3.81
C LYS A 380 -5.24 1.93 2.71
N THR A 381 -4.05 1.35 2.53
CA THR A 381 -3.09 1.70 1.47
C THR A 381 -2.89 0.57 0.48
N ALA A 382 -2.85 -0.67 0.98
CA ALA A 382 -2.58 -1.87 0.20
C ALA A 382 -3.64 -2.11 -0.89
N ALA A 383 -4.92 -1.86 -0.59
CA ALA A 383 -6.02 -2.11 -1.52
C ALA A 383 -5.82 -1.40 -2.87
N LEU A 384 -5.53 -0.09 -2.83
CA LEU A 384 -5.28 0.69 -4.04
C LEU A 384 -3.98 0.23 -4.71
N MET A 385 -2.89 0.13 -3.95
CA MET A 385 -1.57 -0.23 -4.51
C MET A 385 -1.61 -1.55 -5.30
N TRP A 386 -2.10 -2.62 -4.68
CA TRP A 386 -2.12 -3.95 -5.29
C TRP A 386 -3.09 -4.02 -6.48
N PHE A 387 -4.21 -3.30 -6.41
CA PHE A 387 -5.12 -3.13 -7.55
C PHE A 387 -4.44 -2.45 -8.75
N LEU A 388 -3.65 -1.39 -8.50
CA LEU A 388 -2.91 -0.69 -9.56
C LEU A 388 -1.83 -1.57 -10.18
N ILE A 389 -1.09 -2.33 -9.36
CA ILE A 389 -0.09 -3.29 -9.85
C ILE A 389 -0.77 -4.32 -10.75
N GLY A 390 -1.83 -4.96 -10.27
CA GLY A 390 -2.57 -5.96 -11.03
C GLY A 390 -3.13 -5.42 -12.34
N THR A 391 -3.71 -4.22 -12.32
CA THR A 391 -4.20 -3.54 -13.52
C THR A 391 -3.06 -3.26 -14.49
N SER A 392 -1.88 -2.86 -13.98
CA SER A 392 -0.74 -2.52 -14.81
C SER A 392 -0.12 -3.72 -15.52
N ASP A 393 -0.18 -4.90 -14.90
CA ASP A 393 0.41 -6.12 -15.44
C ASP A 393 -0.35 -6.68 -16.64
N VAL A 394 -1.64 -6.35 -16.79
CA VAL A 394 -2.49 -6.89 -17.86
C VAL A 394 -2.83 -5.85 -18.93
N ALA A 395 -2.58 -4.56 -18.67
CA ALA A 395 -2.87 -3.49 -19.59
C ALA A 395 -1.94 -3.52 -20.82
N ALA A 396 -2.54 -3.38 -22.01
CA ALA A 396 -1.83 -3.29 -23.28
C ALA A 396 -1.25 -1.88 -23.50
N TRP A 397 -0.18 -1.53 -22.78
CA TRP A 397 0.36 -0.17 -22.75
C TRP A 397 0.83 0.34 -24.12
N ALA A 398 1.45 -0.51 -24.95
CA ALA A 398 1.82 -0.19 -26.33
C ALA A 398 0.61 0.18 -27.20
N ALA A 399 -0.51 -0.53 -27.06
CA ALA A 399 -1.75 -0.23 -27.81
C ALA A 399 -2.40 1.08 -27.32
N LEU A 400 -2.41 1.31 -26.00
CA LEU A 400 -2.91 2.56 -25.43
C LEU A 400 -2.10 3.78 -25.91
N ALA A 401 -0.77 3.65 -25.99
CA ALA A 401 0.10 4.69 -26.53
C ALA A 401 -0.20 5.00 -28.01
N LYS A 402 -0.36 3.97 -28.85
CA LYS A 402 -0.70 4.13 -30.28
C LYS A 402 -2.06 4.81 -30.49
N SER A 403 -3.08 4.44 -29.71
CA SER A 403 -4.42 5.04 -29.81
C SER A 403 -4.47 6.53 -29.47
N ARG A 404 -3.43 7.06 -28.79
CA ARG A 404 -3.28 8.49 -28.50
C ARG A 404 -2.62 9.25 -29.66
N ILE A 405 -1.69 8.62 -30.37
CA ILE A 405 -0.93 9.23 -31.46
C ILE A 405 -1.78 9.28 -32.74
N TYR A 406 -2.57 8.23 -32.98
CA TYR A 406 -3.50 8.16 -34.11
C TYR A 406 -4.93 8.00 -33.57
N PRO A 407 -5.65 9.10 -33.29
CA PRO A 407 -7.08 9.01 -33.06
C PRO A 407 -7.71 8.35 -34.29
N ALA A 408 -8.52 7.31 -34.08
CA ALA A 408 -9.16 6.61 -35.20
C ALA A 408 -9.90 7.63 -36.07
N PRO A 409 -9.78 7.55 -37.41
CA PRO A 409 -10.49 8.46 -38.30
C PRO A 409 -11.98 8.38 -38.01
N ASP A 410 -12.59 9.55 -37.85
CA ASP A 410 -14.01 9.71 -37.56
C ASP A 410 -14.86 9.08 -38.68
N ARG A 411 -15.30 7.85 -38.45
CA ARG A 411 -16.16 7.09 -39.38
C ARG A 411 -17.54 7.74 -39.58
N SER A 412 -17.89 8.79 -38.83
CA SER A 412 -19.14 9.53 -39.03
C SER A 412 -19.09 10.52 -40.20
N ARG A 413 -17.88 10.84 -40.73
CA ARG A 413 -17.71 11.77 -41.85
C ARG A 413 -17.64 11.13 -43.24
N THR A 414 -17.66 9.81 -43.35
CA THR A 414 -17.69 9.09 -44.64
C THR A 414 -19.10 8.59 -44.94
N LYS A 415 -20.07 9.50 -45.12
CA LYS A 415 -21.20 9.20 -46.00
C LYS A 415 -20.78 9.61 -47.42
N PRO A 416 -20.74 8.70 -48.40
CA PRO A 416 -20.56 9.11 -49.78
C PRO A 416 -21.74 10.01 -50.15
N LYS A 417 -21.45 11.21 -50.67
CA LYS A 417 -22.44 11.95 -51.44
C LYS A 417 -22.70 11.10 -52.68
N ASN A 418 -23.88 10.48 -52.75
CA ASN A 418 -24.33 9.83 -53.98
C ASN A 418 -24.48 10.91 -55.06
N PRO A 419 -24.11 10.59 -56.33
CA PRO A 419 -24.16 11.51 -57.46
C PRO A 419 -25.58 11.95 -57.82
#